data_AF-A0A7N4PKK6-F1
#
_entry.id   AF-A0A7N4PKK6-F1
#
_cell.length_a   1.000
_cell.length_b   1.000
_cell.length_c   1.000
_cell.angle_alpha   90.00
_cell.angle_beta   90.00
_cell.angle_gamma   90.00
#
_symmetry.space_group_name_H-M   'P 1'
#
loop_
_entity.id
_entity.type
_entity.pdbx_description
1 polymer ?
#
loop_
_entity_poly.entity_id
_entity_poly.type
_entity_poly.pdbx_seq_one_letter_code
_entity_poly.pdbx_strand_id
1 'polypeptide(L)'
;MGITDFEDMKVISRHTRELLGIEEPLFSRSISLPYRDIMGLFLERKARTGKKADALTLSQFVEDAKLENYVPDEKKVPNPQ
;
A
#
# COMPACT_ATOMS: atom_id res chain seq x y z
N MET A 1 -18.77 13.80 -0.04
CA MET A 1 -18.21 14.63 -1.13
C MET A 1 -18.97 14.24 -2.39
N GLY A 2 -19.81 15.11 -2.94
CA GLY A 2 -20.68 14.81 -4.09
C GLY A 2 -19.92 14.75 -5.41
N ILE A 3 -18.84 13.96 -5.48
CA ILE A 3 -18.00 13.79 -6.67
C ILE A 3 -18.68 12.77 -7.58
N THR A 4 -19.01 13.19 -8.80
CA THR A 4 -19.72 12.35 -9.79
C THR A 4 -18.95 12.20 -11.10
N ASP A 5 -17.93 13.01 -11.35
CA ASP A 5 -17.07 12.90 -12.54
C ASP A 5 -15.98 11.84 -12.32
N PHE A 6 -15.82 10.97 -13.32
CA PHE A 6 -14.80 9.92 -13.32
C PHE A 6 -13.37 10.50 -13.40
N GLU A 7 -13.17 11.63 -14.07
CA GLU A 7 -11.84 12.26 -14.13
C GLU A 7 -11.40 12.76 -12.74
N ASP A 8 -12.32 13.38 -12.01
CA ASP A 8 -12.06 13.80 -10.62
C ASP A 8 -11.75 12.60 -9.72
N MET A 9 -12.48 11.50 -9.88
CA MET A 9 -12.21 10.26 -9.14
C MET A 9 -10.79 9.74 -9.41
N LYS A 10 -10.31 9.79 -10.66
CA LYS A 10 -8.95 9.38 -11.00
C LYS A 10 -7.89 10.30 -10.39
N VAL A 11 -8.11 11.61 -10.44
CA VAL A 11 -7.20 12.61 -9.87
C VAL A 11 -7.05 12.44 -8.36
N ILE A 12 -8.18 12.31 -7.65
CA ILE A 12 -8.18 12.08 -6.20
C ILE A 12 -7.49 10.76 -5.87
N SER A 13 -7.79 9.70 -6.63
CA SER A 13 -7.18 8.37 -6.40
C SER A 13 -5.66 8.40 -6.59
N ARG A 14 -5.17 9.12 -7.60
CA ARG A 14 -3.72 9.29 -7.84
C ARG A 14 -3.06 10.05 -6.70
N HIS A 15 -3.59 11.22 -6.33
CA HIS A 15 -2.98 12.04 -5.28
C HIS A 15 -3.03 11.36 -3.91
N THR A 16 -4.11 10.61 -3.63
CA THR A 16 -4.20 9.80 -2.40
C THR A 16 -3.10 8.74 -2.36
N ARG A 17 -2.82 8.07 -3.49
CA ARG A 17 -1.72 7.11 -3.60
C ARG A 17 -0.36 7.75 -3.37
N GLU A 18 -0.10 8.90 -4.01
CA GLU A 18 1.15 9.67 -3.83
C GLU A 18 1.36 10.08 -2.37
N LEU A 19 0.33 10.62 -1.72
CA LEU A 19 0.40 11.04 -0.31
C LEU A 19 0.66 9.89 0.66
N LEU A 20 0.10 8.72 0.36
CA LEU A 20 0.25 7.52 1.20
C LEU A 20 1.45 6.66 0.81
N GLY A 21 2.17 7.00 -0.28
CA GLY A 21 3.28 6.19 -0.79
C GLY A 21 2.85 4.82 -1.31
N ILE A 22 1.63 4.70 -1.83
CA ILE A 22 1.04 3.46 -2.35
C ILE A 22 1.26 3.41 -3.86
N GLU A 23 1.64 2.24 -4.36
CA GLU A 23 1.81 2.02 -5.79
C GLU A 23 0.46 1.78 -6.50
N GLU A 24 0.38 2.13 -7.78
CA GLU A 24 -0.77 1.75 -8.59
C GLU A 24 -0.78 0.24 -8.78
N PRO A 25 -1.89 -0.47 -8.49
CA PRO A 25 -1.94 -1.91 -8.68
C PRO A 25 -1.79 -2.24 -10.16
N LEU A 26 -0.67 -2.88 -10.52
CA LEU A 26 -0.43 -3.36 -11.87
C LEU A 26 -1.34 -4.56 -12.16
N PHE A 27 -2.14 -4.47 -13.22
CA PHE A 27 -2.97 -5.58 -13.71
C PHE A 27 -2.15 -6.80 -14.16
N SER A 28 -0.83 -6.64 -14.34
CA SER A 28 0.13 -7.69 -14.68
C SER A 28 0.82 -8.34 -13.47
N ARG A 29 0.42 -8.02 -12.24
CA ARG A 29 1.03 -8.59 -11.02
C ARG A 29 0.80 -10.10 -10.95
N SER A 30 1.85 -10.85 -10.59
CA SER A 30 1.75 -12.31 -10.41
C SER A 30 0.77 -12.67 -9.28
N ILE A 31 0.01 -13.76 -9.43
CA ILE A 31 -0.86 -14.30 -8.38
C ILE A 31 -0.09 -14.85 -7.17
N SER A 32 1.20 -15.15 -7.33
CA SER A 32 2.08 -15.58 -6.23
C SER A 32 2.48 -14.44 -5.30
N LEU A 33 2.27 -13.20 -5.75
CA LEU A 33 2.55 -11.97 -5.04
C LEU A 33 1.24 -11.51 -4.37
N PRO A 34 1.23 -11.10 -3.08
CA PRO A 34 0.14 -10.35 -2.48
C PRO A 34 -0.49 -9.32 -3.43
N TYR A 35 -1.82 -9.28 -3.43
CA TYR A 35 -2.64 -8.49 -4.37
C TYR A 35 -2.45 -6.97 -4.23
N ARG A 36 -1.80 -6.50 -3.15
CA ARG A 36 -1.45 -5.09 -2.91
C ARG A 36 -0.03 -4.97 -2.36
N ASP A 37 0.48 -3.74 -2.40
CA ASP A 37 1.69 -3.33 -1.71
C ASP A 37 1.54 -3.41 -0.19
N ILE A 38 2.67 -3.39 0.53
CA ILE A 38 2.69 -3.53 2.00
C ILE A 38 1.85 -2.42 2.65
N MET A 39 1.92 -1.20 2.12
CA MET A 39 1.14 -0.07 2.65
C MET A 39 -0.35 -0.27 2.41
N GLY A 40 -0.77 -0.71 1.23
CA GLY A 40 -2.16 -1.06 0.94
C GLY A 40 -2.70 -2.15 1.88
N LEU A 41 -1.94 -3.21 2.13
CA LEU A 41 -2.31 -4.29 3.06
C LEU A 41 -2.42 -3.80 4.50
N PHE A 42 -1.48 -2.94 4.94
CA PHE A 42 -1.52 -2.32 6.25
C PHE A 42 -2.78 -1.45 6.44
N LEU A 43 -3.08 -0.60 5.45
CA LEU A 43 -4.22 0.32 5.51
C LEU A 43 -5.55 -0.42 5.54
N GLU A 44 -5.70 -1.55 4.83
CA GLU A 44 -6.89 -2.39 4.93
C GLU A 44 -7.11 -2.92 6.35
N ARG A 45 -6.03 -3.33 7.01
CA ARG A 45 -6.09 -3.81 8.39
C ARG A 45 -6.35 -2.68 9.38
N LYS A 46 -5.84 -1.48 9.09
CA LYS A 46 -6.02 -0.27 9.90
C LYS A 46 -7.35 0.47 9.67
N ALA A 47 -8.04 0.22 8.55
CA ALA A 47 -9.32 0.85 8.23
C ALA A 47 -10.46 0.45 9.18
N ARG A 48 -10.29 -0.65 9.93
CA ARG A 48 -11.26 -1.09 10.95
C ARG A 48 -11.16 -0.17 12.17
N THR A 49 -12.27 0.02 12.88
CA THR A 49 -12.28 0.81 14.12
C THR A 49 -11.99 -0.04 15.35
N GLY A 50 -11.40 0.58 16.37
CA GLY A 50 -11.23 0.00 17.70
C GLY A 50 -9.78 -0.11 18.16
N LYS A 51 -9.60 -0.33 19.46
CA LYS A 51 -8.30 -0.24 20.17
C LYS A 51 -7.14 -0.98 19.48
N LYS A 52 -7.42 -2.13 18.87
CA LYS A 52 -6.40 -2.93 18.17
C LYS A 52 -5.95 -2.30 16.86
N ALA A 53 -6.87 -1.74 16.09
CA ALA A 53 -6.55 -1.08 14.82
C ALA A 53 -5.89 0.28 15.07
N ASP A 54 -6.34 1.01 16.09
CA ASP A 54 -5.77 2.30 16.49
C ASP A 54 -4.30 2.16 16.93
N ALA A 55 -3.99 1.09 17.68
CA ALA A 55 -2.64 0.79 18.14
C ALA A 55 -1.73 0.15 17.07
N LEU A 56 -2.28 -0.28 15.92
CA LEU A 56 -1.51 -0.97 14.90
C LEU A 56 -0.54 -0.01 14.20
N THR A 57 0.75 -0.34 14.31
CA THR A 57 1.84 0.36 13.62
C THR A 57 2.29 -0.42 12.37
N LEU A 58 2.88 0.29 11.41
CA LEU A 58 3.36 -0.34 10.16
C LEU A 58 4.47 -1.36 10.45
N SER A 59 5.40 -1.05 11.35
CA SER A 59 6.51 -1.95 11.71
C SER A 59 6.01 -3.26 12.30
N GLN A 60 5.08 -3.21 13.27
CA GLN A 60 4.47 -4.40 13.85
C GLN A 60 3.73 -5.23 12.80
N PHE A 61 3.03 -4.57 11.88
CA PHE A 61 2.34 -5.26 10.79
C PHE A 61 3.31 -6.03 9.88
N VAL A 62 4.44 -5.42 9.52
CA VAL A 62 5.45 -6.06 8.66
C VAL A 62 6.07 -7.28 9.34
N GLU A 63 6.40 -7.16 10.62
CA GLU A 63 6.95 -8.24 11.45
C GLU A 63 5.94 -9.39 11.60
N ASP A 64 4.71 -9.09 12.03
CA ASP A 64 3.64 -10.07 12.24
C ASP A 64 3.28 -10.83 10.95
N ALA A 65 3.22 -10.11 9.83
CA ALA A 65 2.87 -10.69 8.53
C ALA A 65 4.07 -11.33 7.82
N LYS A 66 5.28 -11.28 8.40
CA LYS A 66 6.54 -11.76 7.80
C LYS A 66 6.78 -11.20 6.40
N LEU A 67 6.38 -9.94 6.17
CA LEU A 67 6.47 -9.26 4.88
C LEU A 67 7.85 -8.65 4.61
N GLU A 68 8.83 -8.89 5.49
CA GLU A 68 10.21 -8.40 5.38
C GLU A 68 10.88 -8.80 4.06
N ASN A 69 10.54 -9.99 3.54
CA ASN A 69 11.09 -10.51 2.28
C ASN A 69 10.34 -10.05 1.03
N TYR A 70 9.30 -9.23 1.18
CA TYR A 70 8.38 -8.89 0.11
C TYR A 70 8.56 -7.48 -0.46
N VAL A 71 9.60 -6.75 -0.01
CA VAL A 71 10.00 -5.50 -0.66
C VAL A 71 10.40 -5.84 -2.09
N PRO A 72 9.68 -5.33 -3.12
CA PRO A 72 10.03 -5.62 -4.51
C PRO A 72 11.47 -5.18 -4.78
N ASP A 73 12.22 -5.99 -5.53
CA ASP A 73 13.64 -5.77 -5.86
C ASP A 73 13.90 -4.45 -6.61
N GLU A 74 12.89 -3.68 -7.02
CA GLU A 74 13.03 -2.37 -7.67
C GLU A 74 13.69 -1.30 -6.78
N LYS A 75 13.80 -1.51 -5.46
CA LYS A 75 14.63 -0.69 -4.56
C LYS A 75 16.01 -1.28 -4.24
N LYS A 76 16.39 -2.43 -4.79
CA LYS A 76 17.81 -2.82 -4.90
C LYS A 76 18.41 -2.19 -6.16
N VAL A 77 18.44 -0.86 -6.22
CA VAL A 77 19.41 -0.21 -7.10
C VAL A 77 20.73 -0.24 -6.32
N PRO A 78 21.78 -0.95 -6.76
CA PRO A 78 23.09 -0.73 -6.18
C PRO A 78 23.44 0.72 -6.47
N ASN A 79 23.74 1.49 -5.43
CA ASN A 79 24.37 2.79 -5.58
C ASN A 79 25.56 2.61 -6.56
N PRO A 80 25.58 3.25 -7.75
CA PRO A 80 26.75 3.18 -8.59
C PRO A 80 27.89 3.85 -7.81
N GLN A 81 28.98 3.11 -7.61
CA GLN A 81 30.25 3.66 -7.17
C GLN A 81 30.73 4.74 -8.15
#